data_AF-A0A316LS66-F1
#
_entry.id   AF-A0A316LS66-F1
#
_cell.length_a   1.000
_cell.length_b   1.000
_cell.length_c   1.000
_cell.angle_alpha   90.00
_cell.angle_beta   90.00
_cell.angle_gamma   90.00
#
_symmetry.space_group_name_H-M   'P 1'
#
loop_
_entity.id
_entity.type
_entity.pdbx_description
1 polymer ?
#
loop_
_entity_poly.entity_id
_entity_poly.type
_entity_poly.pdbx_seq_one_letter_code
_entity_poly.pdbx_strand_id
1 'polypeptide(L)'
;MINKDIREFKADLDKYNASLNNAVNKEECEKIYQAFKDVVKTYVYSANDFLRKTFNDLPTPYVKSEGYTGMFKPGVEMHYRSKLEYYSELDSLITSKGLSEEDMLYAQEAIYVLKFYYQDVLQ
;
A
#
# COMPACT_ATOMS: atom_id res chain seq x y z
N MET A 1 -0.80 6.34 16.56
CA MET A 1 -1.01 5.15 15.70
C MET A 1 -0.22 4.01 16.29
N ILE A 2 -0.83 2.84 16.47
CA ILE A 2 -0.08 1.63 16.80
C ILE A 2 0.57 1.19 15.48
N ASN A 3 1.90 1.22 15.40
CA ASN A 3 2.61 0.69 14.24
C ASN A 3 2.51 -0.84 14.29
N LYS A 4 1.95 -1.45 13.26
CA LYS A 4 1.94 -2.91 13.09
C LYS A 4 3.20 -3.35 12.36
N ASP A 5 3.75 -4.50 12.77
CA ASP A 5 4.87 -5.13 12.09
C ASP A 5 4.40 -5.62 10.72
N ILE A 6 5.06 -5.20 9.65
CA ILE A 6 4.67 -5.49 8.26
C ILE A 6 4.52 -7.01 8.03
N ARG A 7 5.31 -7.84 8.73
CA ARG A 7 5.26 -9.31 8.66
C ARG A 7 3.91 -9.91 9.06
N GLU A 8 3.14 -9.20 9.88
CA GLU A 8 1.82 -9.65 10.31
C GLU A 8 0.74 -9.47 9.25
N PHE A 9 1.02 -8.74 8.16
CA PHE A 9 0.02 -8.39 7.14
C PHE A 9 -0.66 -9.61 6.54
N LYS A 10 0.09 -10.67 6.22
CA LYS A 10 -0.46 -11.91 5.64
C LYS A 10 -1.42 -12.60 6.60
N ALA A 11 -1.08 -12.68 7.88
CA ALA A 11 -1.94 -13.30 8.88
C ALA A 11 -3.25 -12.52 9.07
N ASP A 12 -3.21 -11.19 9.00
CA ASP A 12 -4.42 -10.36 9.06
C ASP A 12 -5.24 -10.41 7.77
N LEU A 13 -4.59 -10.56 6.60
CA LEU A 13 -5.27 -10.81 5.33
C LEU A 13 -6.00 -12.16 5.34
N ASP A 14 -5.40 -13.21 5.90
CA ASP A 14 -6.03 -14.52 6.05
C ASP A 14 -7.25 -14.47 6.97
N LYS A 15 -7.15 -13.73 8.08
CA LYS A 15 -8.30 -13.48 8.97
C LYS A 15 -9.41 -12.73 8.24
N TYR A 16 -9.08 -11.70 7.47
CA TYR A 16 -10.05 -10.97 6.66
C TYR A 16 -10.76 -11.89 5.66
N ASN A 17 -10.01 -12.71 4.91
CA ASN A 17 -10.59 -13.66 3.95
C ASN A 17 -11.49 -14.69 4.64
N ALA A 18 -11.09 -15.19 5.81
CA ALA A 18 -11.93 -16.10 6.60
C ALA A 18 -13.21 -15.42 7.08
N SER A 19 -13.13 -14.19 7.59
CA SER A 19 -14.31 -13.40 7.98
C SER A 19 -15.24 -13.14 6.80
N LEU A 20 -14.68 -12.77 5.64
CA LEU A 20 -15.45 -12.49 4.43
C LEU A 20 -16.18 -13.74 3.91
N ASN A 21 -15.52 -14.90 3.93
CA ASN A 21 -16.14 -16.17 3.52
C ASN A 21 -17.26 -16.64 4.45
N ASN A 22 -17.24 -16.22 5.72
CA ASN A 22 -18.27 -16.55 6.71
C ASN A 22 -19.41 -15.54 6.77
N ALA A 23 -19.29 -14.39 6.08
CA ALA A 23 -20.31 -13.36 6.07
C ALA A 23 -21.56 -13.84 5.32
N VAL A 24 -22.73 -13.68 5.94
CA VAL A 24 -23.99 -14.24 5.42
C VAL A 24 -24.79 -13.23 4.61
N ASN A 25 -24.43 -11.95 4.65
CA ASN A 25 -25.13 -10.88 3.94
C ASN A 25 -24.18 -9.74 3.54
N LYS A 26 -24.67 -8.88 2.63
CA LYS A 26 -23.91 -7.76 2.08
C LYS A 26 -23.48 -6.74 3.14
N GLU A 27 -24.30 -6.48 4.15
CA GLU A 27 -24.01 -5.51 5.21
C GLU A 27 -22.82 -5.96 6.07
N GLU A 28 -22.76 -7.26 6.39
CA GLU A 28 -21.67 -7.87 7.12
C GLU A 28 -20.37 -7.85 6.29
N CYS A 29 -20.43 -8.19 5.00
CA CYS A 29 -19.29 -8.07 4.10
C CYS A 29 -18.73 -6.64 4.07
N GLU A 30 -19.60 -5.63 4.04
CA GLU A 30 -19.21 -4.23 3.99
C GLU A 30 -18.55 -3.77 5.30
N LYS A 31 -19.06 -4.20 6.46
CA LYS A 31 -18.43 -3.95 7.77
C LYS A 31 -17.05 -4.59 7.87
N ILE A 32 -16.92 -5.85 7.44
CA ILE A 32 -15.64 -6.58 7.42
C ILE A 32 -14.64 -5.87 6.50
N TYR A 33 -15.10 -5.45 5.32
CA TYR A 33 -14.27 -4.70 4.38
C TYR A 33 -13.77 -3.39 4.99
N GLN A 34 -14.66 -2.54 5.53
CA GLN A 34 -14.27 -1.25 6.12
C GLN A 34 -13.28 -1.42 7.29
N ALA A 35 -13.52 -2.39 8.17
CA ALA A 35 -12.60 -2.71 9.27
C ALA A 35 -11.22 -3.11 8.74
N PHE A 36 -11.18 -3.93 7.68
CA PHE A 36 -9.93 -4.32 7.05
C PHE A 36 -9.21 -3.16 6.36
N LYS A 37 -9.93 -2.22 5.72
CA LYS A 37 -9.32 -1.00 5.14
C LYS A 37 -8.53 -0.22 6.18
N ASP A 38 -9.07 -0.06 7.39
CA ASP A 38 -8.40 0.66 8.46
C ASP A 38 -7.16 -0.08 8.98
N VAL A 39 -7.21 -1.42 9.02
CA VAL A 39 -6.04 -2.25 9.30
C VAL A 39 -4.97 -2.05 8.22
N VAL A 40 -5.32 -2.11 6.93
CA VAL A 40 -4.37 -1.91 5.82
C VAL A 40 -3.71 -0.53 5.89
N LYS A 41 -4.44 0.54 6.26
CA LYS A 41 -3.85 1.87 6.42
C LYS A 41 -2.71 1.90 7.45
N THR A 42 -2.81 1.14 8.54
CA THR A 42 -1.72 1.05 9.53
C THR A 42 -0.48 0.37 8.94
N TYR A 43 -0.66 -0.67 8.13
CA TYR A 43 0.44 -1.34 7.43
C TYR A 43 1.06 -0.45 6.36
N VAL A 44 0.27 0.32 5.61
CA VAL A 44 0.77 1.28 4.62
C VAL A 44 1.67 2.33 5.27
N TYR A 45 1.32 2.79 6.47
CA TYR A 45 2.17 3.70 7.24
C TYR A 45 3.50 3.03 7.62
N SER A 46 3.46 1.84 8.22
CA SER A 46 4.67 1.07 8.57
C SER A 46 5.56 0.78 7.35
N ALA A 47 4.95 0.39 6.23
CA ALA A 47 5.64 0.12 4.96
C ALA A 47 6.35 1.37 4.42
N ASN A 48 5.66 2.51 4.39
CA ASN A 48 6.27 3.76 3.97
C ASN A 48 7.40 4.20 4.91
N ASP A 49 7.22 4.07 6.23
CA ASP A 49 8.25 4.44 7.21
C ASP A 49 9.51 3.58 7.06
N PHE A 50 9.35 2.26 6.91
CA PHE A 50 10.47 1.36 6.65
C PHE A 50 11.18 1.72 5.34
N LEU A 51 10.44 1.83 4.24
CA LEU A 51 11.03 2.12 2.94
C LEU A 51 11.76 3.48 2.93
N ARG A 52 11.27 4.49 3.66
CA ARG A 52 11.91 5.82 3.77
C ARG A 52 13.22 5.78 4.54
N LYS A 53 13.33 4.89 5.52
CA LYS A 53 14.56 4.69 6.30
C LYS A 53 15.59 3.88 5.52
N THR A 54 15.13 2.96 4.67
CA THR A 54 15.97 2.03 3.93
C THR A 54 16.48 2.63 2.61
N PHE A 55 15.64 3.41 1.92
CA PHE A 55 15.93 3.98 0.59
C PHE A 55 15.90 5.51 0.64
N ASN A 56 16.89 6.15 0.01
CA ASN A 56 16.99 7.61 -0.02
C ASN A 56 15.94 8.24 -0.95
N ASP A 57 15.64 7.56 -2.07
CA ASP A 57 14.64 7.97 -3.04
C ASP A 57 13.52 6.95 -3.08
N LEU A 58 12.31 7.37 -2.72
CA LEU A 58 11.11 6.54 -2.87
C LEU A 58 10.26 6.98 -4.04
N PRO A 59 9.62 6.02 -4.75
CA PRO A 59 8.66 6.33 -5.80
C PRO A 59 7.55 7.23 -5.27
N THR A 60 7.18 8.23 -6.05
CA THR A 60 6.04 9.09 -5.70
C THR A 60 4.76 8.25 -5.72
N PRO A 61 3.94 8.27 -4.64
CA PRO A 61 2.70 7.52 -4.55
C PRO A 61 1.76 7.73 -5.74
N TYR A 62 1.11 6.66 -6.21
CA TYR A 62 0.01 6.77 -7.18
C TYR A 62 -1.20 7.48 -6.55
N VAL A 63 -1.77 8.46 -7.26
CA VAL A 63 -2.99 9.16 -6.85
C VAL A 63 -4.05 8.97 -7.95
N LYS A 64 -5.15 8.27 -7.62
CA LYS A 64 -6.32 8.16 -8.50
C LYS A 64 -7.07 9.49 -8.46
N SER A 65 -6.93 10.33 -9.49
CA SER A 65 -7.76 11.53 -9.61
C SER A 65 -9.13 11.15 -10.17
N GLU A 66 -10.14 11.00 -9.33
CA GLU A 66 -11.54 10.99 -9.79
C GLU A 66 -12.00 12.44 -9.98
N GLY A 67 -11.75 12.96 -11.18
CA GLY A 67 -12.27 14.24 -11.68
C GLY A 67 -11.66 15.49 -11.04
N TYR A 68 -11.08 16.37 -11.86
CA TYR A 68 -11.21 17.83 -11.71
C TYR A 68 -10.63 18.51 -12.95
N THR A 69 -11.46 18.69 -13.96
CA THR A 69 -11.30 19.78 -14.94
C THR A 69 -11.65 21.09 -14.24
N GLY A 70 -10.68 21.95 -13.92
CA GLY A 70 -11.00 23.39 -13.75
C GLY A 70 -10.18 24.26 -12.81
N MET A 71 -9.37 23.76 -11.86
CA MET A 71 -8.71 24.66 -10.86
C MET A 71 -7.25 24.33 -10.53
N PHE A 72 -6.41 24.05 -11.54
CA PHE A 72 -4.97 23.91 -11.28
C PHE A 72 -4.24 25.23 -11.59
N LYS A 73 -3.67 25.84 -10.54
CA LYS A 73 -2.80 27.03 -10.65
C LYS A 73 -1.59 26.69 -11.53
N PRO A 74 -1.14 27.60 -12.42
CA PRO A 74 0.09 27.40 -13.17
C PRO A 74 1.28 27.32 -12.20
N GLY A 75 2.04 26.22 -12.26
CA GLY A 75 3.26 26.03 -11.47
C GLY A 75 3.31 24.78 -10.58
N VAL A 76 2.25 23.98 -10.52
CA VAL A 76 2.29 22.66 -9.84
C VAL A 76 2.47 21.58 -10.91
N GLU A 77 3.70 21.10 -11.10
CA GLU A 77 3.94 19.86 -11.84
C GLU A 77 3.27 18.71 -11.08
N MET A 78 2.12 18.26 -11.57
CA MET A 78 1.56 16.98 -11.14
C MET A 78 2.25 15.89 -11.95
N HIS A 79 3.17 15.18 -11.30
CA HIS A 79 3.71 13.94 -11.85
C HIS A 79 2.60 12.87 -11.84
N TYR A 80 1.78 12.85 -12.90
CA TYR A 80 0.80 11.80 -13.16
C TYR A 80 1.53 10.52 -13.55
N ARG A 81 2.09 9.78 -12.57
CA ARG A 81 2.62 8.44 -12.84
C ARG A 81 1.47 7.45 -12.92
N SER A 82 1.53 6.58 -13.92
CA SER A 82 0.61 5.44 -14.02
C SER A 82 0.85 4.47 -12.86
N LYS A 83 -0.20 3.73 -12.48
CA LYS A 83 -0.13 2.68 -11.45
C LYS A 83 0.95 1.64 -11.77
N LEU A 84 1.16 1.33 -13.06
CA LEU A 84 2.17 0.40 -13.53
C LEU A 84 3.58 0.95 -13.32
N GLU A 85 3.84 2.21 -13.68
CA GLU A 85 5.14 2.86 -13.44
C GLU A 85 5.47 2.90 -11.95
N TYR A 86 4.49 3.24 -11.10
CA TYR A 86 4.68 3.20 -9.64
C TYR A 86 5.07 1.80 -9.14
N TYR A 87 4.42 0.74 -9.64
CA TYR A 87 4.74 -0.63 -9.26
C TYR A 87 6.12 -1.08 -9.74
N SER A 88 6.50 -0.73 -10.97
CA SER A 88 7.82 -1.05 -11.52
C SER A 88 8.95 -0.37 -10.75
N GLU A 89 8.75 0.88 -10.33
CA GLU A 89 9.75 1.57 -9.50
C GLU A 89 9.85 0.98 -8.09
N LEU A 90 8.72 0.59 -7.48
CA LEU A 90 8.75 -0.12 -6.20
C LEU A 90 9.57 -1.41 -6.30
N ASP A 91 9.37 -2.20 -7.35
CA ASP A 91 10.16 -3.44 -7.55
C ASP A 91 11.64 -3.16 -7.77
N SER A 92 11.95 -2.05 -8.45
CA SER A 92 13.33 -1.63 -8.72
C SER A 92 14.09 -1.28 -7.44
N LEU A 93 13.39 -0.81 -6.38
CA LEU A 93 14.02 -0.50 -5.08
C LEU A 93 14.78 -1.71 -4.53
N ILE A 94 14.19 -2.90 -4.59
CA ILE A 94 14.80 -4.14 -4.04
C ILE A 94 16.12 -4.45 -4.75
N THR A 95 16.21 -4.17 -6.04
CA THR A 95 17.42 -4.43 -6.84
C THR A 95 18.46 -3.31 -6.77
N SER A 96 18.09 -2.13 -6.27
CA SER A 96 18.92 -0.92 -6.31
C SER A 96 19.99 -0.83 -5.21
N LYS A 97 19.85 -1.60 -4.13
CA LYS A 97 20.71 -1.52 -2.94
C LYS A 97 21.04 -2.92 -2.44
N GLY A 98 22.29 -3.14 -2.01
CA GLY A 98 22.68 -4.37 -1.31
C GLY A 98 22.07 -4.39 0.09
N LEU A 99 20.91 -5.03 0.21
CA LEU A 99 20.23 -5.27 1.49
C LEU A 99 20.68 -6.60 2.10
N SER A 100 20.58 -6.72 3.43
CA SER A 100 20.64 -8.02 4.08
C SER A 100 19.46 -8.89 3.64
N GLU A 101 19.53 -10.22 3.81
CA GLU A 101 18.41 -11.10 3.50
C GLU A 101 17.14 -10.74 4.29
N GLU A 102 17.30 -10.37 5.57
CA GLU A 102 16.19 -9.94 6.42
C GLU A 102 15.57 -8.62 5.95
N ASP A 103 16.39 -7.61 5.64
CA ASP A 103 15.90 -6.32 5.13
C ASP A 103 15.27 -6.46 3.75
N MET A 104 15.77 -7.38 2.92
CA MET A 104 15.22 -7.68 1.61
C MET A 104 13.82 -8.29 1.73
N LEU A 105 13.62 -9.25 2.65
CA LEU A 105 12.31 -9.80 2.95
C LEU A 105 11.35 -8.73 3.47
N TYR A 106 11.82 -7.88 4.39
CA TYR A 106 11.01 -6.79 4.95
C TYR A 106 10.62 -5.76 3.88
N ALA A 107 11.54 -5.43 2.95
CA ALA A 107 11.27 -4.56 1.81
C ALA A 107 10.24 -5.16 0.84
N GLN A 108 10.35 -6.47 0.55
CA GLN A 108 9.38 -7.19 -0.28
C GLN A 108 7.97 -7.14 0.32
N GLU A 109 7.86 -7.34 1.63
CA GLU A 109 6.57 -7.27 2.32
C GLU A 109 6.01 -5.85 2.36
N ALA A 110 6.87 -4.84 2.58
CA ALA A 110 6.46 -3.43 2.53
C ALA A 110 5.92 -3.05 1.15
N ILE A 111 6.61 -3.48 0.08
CA ILE A 111 6.18 -3.24 -1.30
C ILE A 111 4.87 -3.97 -1.60
N TYR A 112 4.72 -5.21 -1.11
CA TYR A 112 3.47 -5.97 -1.26
C TYR A 112 2.28 -5.24 -0.61
N VAL A 113 2.43 -4.75 0.62
CA VAL A 113 1.41 -3.95 1.32
C VAL A 113 1.01 -2.71 0.51
N LEU A 114 1.99 -1.97 -0.02
CA LEU A 114 1.71 -0.79 -0.83
C LEU A 114 0.96 -1.16 -2.11
N LYS A 115 1.41 -2.19 -2.82
CA LYS A 115 0.74 -2.68 -4.03
C LYS A 115 -0.70 -3.08 -3.76
N PHE A 116 -0.93 -3.87 -2.70
CA PHE A 116 -2.26 -4.30 -2.25
C PHE A 116 -3.17 -3.10 -1.98
N TYR A 117 -2.69 -2.09 -1.24
CA TYR A 117 -3.48 -0.90 -0.94
C TYR A 117 -3.95 -0.15 -2.20
N TYR A 118 -3.05 0.04 -3.18
CA TYR A 118 -3.41 0.69 -4.45
C TYR A 118 -4.20 -0.20 -5.42
N GLN A 119 -4.20 -1.51 -5.21
CA GLN A 119 -4.96 -2.44 -6.04
C GLN A 119 -6.36 -2.67 -5.52
N ASP A 120 -6.49 -3.03 -4.26
CA ASP A 120 -7.70 -3.65 -3.74
C ASP A 120 -8.44 -2.76 -2.72
N VAL A 121 -7.80 -1.68 -2.23
CA VAL A 121 -8.36 -0.82 -1.15
C VAL A 121 -8.74 0.58 -1.63
N LEU A 122 -8.01 1.15 -2.58
CA LEU A 122 -8.29 2.46 -3.19
C LEU A 122 -9.15 2.41 -4.46
N GLN A 123 -9.49 1.22 -4.96
CA GLN A 123 -10.44 1.06 -6.07
C GLN A 123 -11.88 1.16 -5.58
#